data_AF-A0A3B0U4H1-F1
#
_entry.id   AF-A0A3B0U4H1-F1
#
_cell.length_a   1.000
_cell.length_b   1.000
_cell.length_c   1.000
_cell.angle_alpha   90.00
_cell.angle_beta   90.00
_cell.angle_gamma   90.00
#
_symmetry.space_group_name_H-M   'P 1'
#
loop_
_entity.id
_entity.type
_entity.pdbx_description
1 polymer ?
#
loop_
_entity_poly.entity_id
_entity_poly.type
_entity_poly.pdbx_seq_one_letter_code
_entity_poly.pdbx_strand_id
1 'polypeptide(L)'
;MSDAIKHECGIAMVRLLKPLQYYKDKYGTAFYGLNKMYLLMEKQHNRGQDGAGLASIKFDVAPGIRYISRIRSNDDQPIQDIF
;
A
#
# COMPACT_ATOMS: atom_id res chain seq x y z
N MET A 1 25.00 9.46 -15.87
CA MET A 1 24.59 8.26 -16.62
C MET A 1 23.10 8.11 -16.36
N SER A 2 22.27 8.67 -17.24
CA SER A 2 20.82 8.64 -17.09
C SER A 2 20.32 7.45 -17.89
N ASP A 3 20.18 6.30 -17.23
CA ASP A 3 19.50 5.16 -17.84
C ASP A 3 18.09 5.58 -18.24
N ALA A 4 17.64 5.14 -19.42
CA ALA A 4 16.29 5.40 -19.88
C ALA A 4 15.29 4.83 -18.86
N ILE A 5 14.48 5.70 -18.25
CA ILE A 5 13.35 5.26 -17.42
C ILE A 5 12.38 4.55 -18.37
N LYS A 6 12.46 3.22 -18.40
CA LYS A 6 11.43 2.40 -19.03
C LYS A 6 10.12 2.65 -18.27
N HIS A 7 8.97 2.51 -18.94
CA HIS A 7 7.66 2.45 -18.29
C HIS A 7 7.58 1.18 -17.42
N GLU A 8 8.29 1.19 -16.30
CA GLU A 8 8.26 0.16 -15.28
C GLU A 8 7.32 0.66 -14.19
N CYS A 9 6.32 -0.14 -13.83
CA CYS A 9 5.48 0.12 -12.68
C CYS A 9 6.09 -0.54 -11.43
N GLY A 10 6.07 0.17 -10.30
CA GLY A 10 6.38 -0.41 -9.00
C GLY A 10 5.21 -1.20 -8.40
N ILE A 11 5.48 -2.35 -7.77
CA ILE A 11 4.49 -3.11 -7.00
C ILE A 11 5.07 -3.42 -5.62
N ALA A 12 4.24 -3.28 -4.58
CA ALA A 12 4.57 -3.65 -3.21
C ALA A 12 3.43 -4.46 -2.60
N MET A 13 3.78 -5.44 -1.76
CA MET A 13 2.81 -6.26 -1.03
C MET A 13 3.22 -6.36 0.43
N VAL A 14 2.29 -6.07 1.35
CA VAL A 14 2.47 -6.27 2.78
C VAL A 14 1.40 -7.22 3.27
N ARG A 15 1.82 -8.35 3.85
CA ARG A 15 0.95 -9.32 4.52
C ARG A 15 1.27 -9.34 6.01
N LEU A 16 0.26 -9.09 6.84
CA LEU A 16 0.38 -9.27 8.28
C LEU A 16 0.19 -10.75 8.62
N LEU A 17 1.19 -11.35 9.28
CA LEU A 17 1.19 -12.77 9.67
C LEU A 17 0.73 -13.01 11.11
N LYS A 18 0.47 -11.92 11.85
CA LYS A 18 -0.04 -11.93 13.23
C LYS A 18 -1.34 -11.12 13.30
N PRO A 19 -2.16 -11.27 14.35
CA PRO A 19 -3.33 -10.43 14.57
C PRO A 19 -2.96 -8.95 14.72
N LEU A 20 -3.87 -8.02 14.38
CA LEU A 20 -3.63 -6.57 14.51
C LEU A 20 -3.20 -6.15 15.92
N GLN A 21 -3.73 -6.85 16.94
CA GLN A 21 -3.38 -6.61 18.34
C GLN A 21 -1.87 -6.76 18.60
N TYR A 22 -1.22 -7.77 18.03
CA TYR A 22 0.23 -7.97 18.14
C TYR A 22 1.02 -6.74 17.68
N TYR A 23 0.61 -6.13 16.58
CA TYR A 23 1.29 -4.95 16.05
C TYR A 23 1.06 -3.70 16.89
N LYS A 24 -0.16 -3.55 17.45
CA LYS A 24 -0.47 -2.48 18.40
C LYS A 24 0.39 -2.59 19.65
N ASP A 25 0.52 -3.78 20.23
CA ASP A 25 1.28 -3.97 21.47
C ASP A 25 2.79 -3.84 21.25
N LYS A 26 3.29 -4.37 20.13
CA LYS A 26 4.73 -4.36 19.83
C LYS A 26 5.23 -3.03 19.27
N TYR A 27 4.44 -2.36 18.43
CA TYR A 27 4.86 -1.17 17.69
C TYR A 27 4.08 0.10 18.07
N GLY A 28 3.16 0.01 19.06
CA GLY A 28 2.35 1.13 19.52
C GLY A 28 1.22 1.53 18.56
N THR A 29 1.02 0.82 17.45
CA THR A 29 0.03 1.20 16.43
C THR A 29 -0.54 0.00 15.67
N ALA A 30 -1.84 0.05 15.40
CA ALA A 30 -2.50 -0.91 14.49
C ALA A 30 -2.18 -0.61 13.01
N PHE A 31 -1.68 0.59 12.70
CA PHE A 31 -1.37 1.04 11.34
C PHE A 31 0.00 0.57 10.83
N TYR A 32 0.67 -0.33 11.55
CA TYR A 32 1.99 -0.84 11.17
C TYR A 32 2.06 -1.29 9.70
N GLY A 33 1.06 -2.03 9.23
CA GLY A 33 1.01 -2.51 7.84
C GLY A 33 0.90 -1.38 6.81
N LEU A 34 0.06 -0.38 7.07
CA LEU A 34 -0.10 0.79 6.19
C LEU A 34 1.16 1.64 6.17
N ASN A 35 1.76 1.93 7.33
CA ASN A 35 3.01 2.68 7.41
C ASN A 35 4.14 1.99 6.65
N LYS A 36 4.22 0.65 6.72
CA LYS A 36 5.20 -0.12 5.93
C LYS A 36 4.88 -0.09 4.43
N MET A 37 3.61 -0.14 4.05
CA MET A 37 3.21 -0.03 2.65
C MET A 37 3.58 1.34 2.07
N TYR A 38 3.28 2.43 2.79
CA TYR A 38 3.67 3.79 2.39
C TYR A 38 5.16 3.89 2.10
N LEU A 39 6.01 3.42 3.03
CA LEU A 39 7.46 3.42 2.84
C LEU A 39 7.93 2.56 1.66
N LEU A 40 7.25 1.45 1.37
CA LEU A 40 7.56 0.62 0.21
C LEU A 40 7.14 1.29 -1.10
N MET A 41 6.01 1.99 -1.12
CA MET A 41 5.55 2.75 -2.27
C MET A 41 6.46 3.94 -2.56
N GLU A 42 6.86 4.69 -1.53
CA GLU A 42 7.84 5.78 -1.65
C GLU A 42 9.18 5.30 -2.22
N LYS A 43 9.66 4.11 -1.83
CA LYS A 43 10.86 3.50 -2.43
C LYS A 43 10.73 3.24 -3.93
N GLN A 44 9.51 3.08 -4.44
CA GLN A 44 9.22 2.86 -5.86
C GLN A 44 8.74 4.13 -6.57
N HIS A 45 8.77 5.31 -5.92
CA HIS A 45 8.24 6.56 -6.48
C HIS A 45 8.85 6.93 -7.84
N ASN A 46 10.10 6.53 -8.10
CA ASN A 46 10.77 6.76 -9.38
C ASN A 46 10.44 5.72 -10.48
N ARG A 47 9.55 4.75 -10.20
CA ARG A 47 9.09 3.68 -11.11
C ARG A 47 7.60 3.86 -11.47
N GLY A 48 7.19 5.07 -11.77
CA GLY A 48 5.81 5.39 -12.16
C GLY A 48 5.29 6.61 -11.41
N GLN A 49 4.88 7.63 -12.16
CA GLN A 49 4.42 8.91 -11.62
C GLN A 49 3.01 9.29 -12.10
N ASP A 50 2.46 8.55 -13.06
CA ASP A 50 1.14 8.86 -13.67
C ASP A 50 -0.04 8.50 -12.76
N GLY A 51 0.19 7.71 -11.71
CA GLY A 51 -0.84 7.32 -10.77
C GLY A 51 -0.40 6.25 -9.78
N ALA A 52 -1.18 6.08 -8.73
CA ALA A 52 -0.96 5.10 -7.67
C ALA A 52 -2.28 4.44 -7.25
N GLY A 53 -2.18 3.24 -6.69
CA GLY A 53 -3.34 2.54 -6.17
C GLY A 53 -2.98 1.63 -5.01
N LEU A 54 -3.89 1.55 -4.05
CA LEU A 54 -3.78 0.68 -2.89
C LEU A 54 -5.03 -0.18 -2.77
N ALA A 55 -4.83 -1.48 -2.54
CA ALA A 55 -5.90 -2.41 -2.25
C ALA A 55 -5.66 -3.11 -0.92
N SER A 56 -6.71 -3.25 -0.11
CA SER A 56 -6.70 -4.01 1.13
C SER A 56 -7.68 -5.17 1.03
N ILE A 57 -7.24 -6.35 1.45
CA ILE A 57 -8.06 -7.57 1.45
C ILE A 57 -8.18 -8.07 2.90
N LYS A 58 -9.41 -8.28 3.34
CA LYS A 58 -9.74 -8.97 4.60
C LYS A 58 -9.95 -10.45 4.30
N PHE A 59 -9.31 -11.31 5.08
CA PHE A 59 -9.53 -12.75 5.02
C PHE A 59 -10.71 -13.16 5.90
N ASP A 60 -11.29 -14.32 5.58
CA ASP A 60 -12.27 -15.01 6.42
C ASP A 60 -13.50 -14.18 6.81
N VAL A 61 -13.95 -13.30 5.90
CA VAL A 61 -15.19 -12.54 6.13
C VAL A 61 -16.41 -13.39 5.79
N ALA A 62 -17.52 -13.12 6.47
CA ALA A 62 -18.79 -13.75 6.16
C ALA A 62 -19.33 -13.34 4.77
N PRO A 63 -20.10 -14.20 4.09
CA PRO A 63 -20.79 -13.84 2.85
C PRO A 63 -21.65 -12.59 3.01
N GLY A 64 -21.67 -11.73 1.99
CA GLY A 64 -22.39 -10.45 2.02
C GLY A 64 -21.62 -9.30 2.68
N ILE A 65 -20.44 -9.55 3.25
CA ILE A 65 -19.57 -8.51 3.82
C ILE A 65 -18.48 -8.10 2.83
N ARG A 66 -18.22 -6.79 2.75
CA ARG A 66 -17.14 -6.24 1.92
C ARG A 66 -15.76 -6.70 2.43
N TYR A 67 -15.09 -7.53 1.63
CA TYR A 67 -13.74 -8.04 1.94
C TYR A 67 -12.61 -7.25 1.28
N ILE A 68 -12.89 -6.53 0.19
CA ILE A 68 -11.90 -5.75 -0.56
C ILE A 68 -12.20 -4.26 -0.52
N SER A 69 -11.16 -3.46 -0.28
CA SER A 69 -11.16 -2.02 -0.50
C SER A 69 -10.08 -1.67 -1.51
N ARG A 70 -10.36 -0.66 -2.35
CA ARG A 70 -9.42 -0.14 -3.35
C ARG A 70 -9.55 1.37 -3.41
N ILE A 71 -8.42 2.06 -3.49
CA ILE A 71 -8.32 3.51 -3.70
C ILE A 71 -7.26 3.71 -4.80
N ARG A 72 -7.51 4.65 -5.70
CA ARG A 72 -6.62 5.01 -6.80
C ARG A 72 -6.61 6.52 -6.95
N SER A 73 -5.46 7.05 -7.32
CA SER A 73 -5.28 8.46 -7.63
C SER A 73 -4.40 8.62 -8.87
N ASN A 74 -4.69 9.67 -9.62
CA ASN A 74 -3.89 10.16 -10.74
C ASN A 74 -3.57 11.67 -10.57
N ASP A 75 -3.70 12.20 -9.36
CA ASP A 75 -3.30 13.56 -9.02
C ASP A 75 -1.76 13.68 -8.98
N ASP A 76 -1.24 14.92 -8.94
CA ASP A 76 0.20 15.22 -9.04
C ASP A 76 1.09 14.46 -8.01
N GLN A 77 0.53 14.11 -6.85
CA GLN A 77 1.21 13.33 -5.80
C GLN A 77 0.35 12.12 -5.40
N PRO A 78 0.24 11.11 -6.27
CA PRO A 78 -0.80 10.10 -6.15
C PRO A 78 -0.56 9.14 -4.99
N ILE A 79 0.69 8.95 -4.54
CA ILE A 79 1.01 8.17 -3.34
C ILE A 79 0.55 8.90 -2.07
N GLN A 80 0.71 10.23 -2.02
CA GLN A 80 0.28 11.02 -0.87
C GLN A 80 -1.24 11.15 -0.80
N ASP A 81 -1.92 11.20 -1.94
CA ASP A 81 -3.39 11.28 -2.00
C ASP A 81 -4.08 9.99 -1.50
N ILE A 82 -3.48 8.81 -1.70
CA ILE A 82 -4.09 7.53 -1.31
C ILE A 82 -3.76 7.05 0.13
N PHE A 83 -2.90 7.75 0.87
CA PHE A 83 -2.44 7.37 2.23
C PHE A 83 -2.85 8.38 3.29
#